data_AF-A0A179VEB5-F1
#
_entry.id   AF-A0A179VEB5-F1
#
_cell.length_a   1.000
_cell.length_b   1.000
_cell.length_c   1.000
_cell.angle_alpha   90.00
_cell.angle_beta   90.00
_cell.angle_gamma   90.00
#
_symmetry.space_group_name_H-M   'P 1'
#
loop_
_entity.id
_entity.type
_entity.pdbx_description
1 polymer ?
#
loop_
_entity_poly.entity_id
_entity_poly.type
_entity_poly.pdbx_seq_one_letter_code
_entity_poly.pdbx_strand_id
1 'polypeptide(L)'
;MDAPSFRNNTRFASTMKFLREALKLDISEVDKEGGPARSYVTNIERGDDMPITDDTISKYAAAFSSAKPRTLLDAADPSLESFLRSYATLFKAFEDFAATSERDARLTEERKWSPEKQNMAAQRLFIGINVLTDEPMWCDVLTAPEHNKGDRRVRSIPAAITEYENRGGVDHMLLQIAQDQPALTLIPHTFATSANFISDKAWIDWSLRGGKGFSFGVNRSAFSKAVIDPIANVTSLYRALQRAEILGANGTDMVTLAWAILGANAAADRTGHTPIECLDDIAEIVGRAEEKIAGTVPEPLQIRTVTEKYLLPWALQHTVATWDVRFDVEPDPDSDQLNTITWVANRLHDSRTLPAADVTGYAVCLYDHEQFPRLAEVLADLNRPAITYTPGRLAGDEHRAQTAELCTVGPHPAFGLVRAAGTNEWTPVQLYSAQPPSYEQVGALEAR
;
A
#
# COMPACT_ATOMS: atom_id res chain seq x y z
N MET A 1 3.34 33.52 -30.44
CA MET A 1 3.29 32.24 -29.73
C MET A 1 2.14 32.39 -28.76
N ASP A 2 1.03 31.72 -29.03
CA ASP A 2 -0.14 31.81 -28.16
C ASP A 2 0.24 31.35 -26.76
N ALA A 3 -0.10 32.14 -25.75
CA ALA A 3 0.10 31.74 -24.37
C ALA A 3 -0.65 30.41 -24.16
N PRO A 4 -0.01 29.39 -23.58
CA PRO A 4 -0.67 28.11 -23.37
C PRO A 4 -1.96 28.31 -22.57
N SER A 5 -3.07 27.83 -23.12
CA SER A 5 -4.42 27.96 -22.53
C SER A 5 -5.23 26.70 -22.78
N PHE A 6 -6.26 26.47 -21.96
CA PHE A 6 -7.28 25.43 -22.17
C PHE A 6 -8.69 26.05 -22.12
N ARG A 7 -9.72 25.35 -22.61
CA ARG A 7 -11.10 25.82 -22.55
C ARG A 7 -11.68 25.54 -21.16
N ASN A 8 -12.29 26.57 -20.58
CA ASN A 8 -13.00 26.43 -19.32
C ASN A 8 -14.09 25.35 -19.42
N ASN A 9 -14.31 24.61 -18.35
CA ASN A 9 -15.34 23.58 -18.27
C ASN A 9 -15.97 23.55 -16.88
N THR A 10 -17.09 22.84 -16.76
CA THR A 10 -17.90 22.78 -15.53
C THR A 10 -17.11 22.28 -14.33
N ARG A 11 -16.18 21.33 -14.51
CA ARG A 11 -15.42 20.74 -13.40
C ARG A 11 -14.36 21.71 -12.88
N PHE A 12 -13.59 22.34 -13.77
CA PHE A 12 -12.66 23.40 -13.39
C PHE A 12 -13.40 24.57 -12.72
N ALA A 13 -14.50 25.01 -13.31
CA ALA A 13 -15.37 26.06 -12.77
C ALA A 13 -15.87 25.75 -11.35
N SER A 14 -16.38 24.53 -11.12
CA SER A 14 -16.89 24.12 -9.82
C SER A 14 -15.79 24.05 -8.76
N THR A 15 -14.61 23.56 -9.12
CA THR A 15 -13.47 23.49 -8.20
C THR A 15 -12.95 24.88 -7.84
N MET A 16 -12.83 25.79 -8.82
CA MET A 16 -12.42 27.16 -8.53
C MET A 16 -13.42 27.91 -7.65
N LYS A 17 -14.73 27.71 -7.89
CA LYS A 17 -15.80 28.23 -7.04
C LYS A 17 -15.72 27.67 -5.63
N PHE A 18 -15.57 26.35 -5.49
CA PHE A 18 -15.42 25.68 -4.20
C PHE A 18 -14.24 26.27 -3.40
N LEU A 19 -13.08 26.44 -4.03
CA LEU A 19 -11.91 27.02 -3.38
C LEU A 19 -12.15 28.43 -2.90
N ARG A 20 -12.72 29.28 -3.76
CA ARG A 20 -13.07 30.66 -3.40
C ARG A 20 -14.00 30.69 -2.18
N GLU A 21 -15.05 29.87 -2.19
CA GLU A 21 -16.03 29.80 -1.09
C GLU A 21 -15.42 29.22 0.19
N ALA A 22 -14.57 28.19 0.09
CA ALA A 22 -13.90 27.57 1.23
C ALA A 22 -12.86 28.52 1.87
N LEU A 23 -12.24 29.38 1.06
CA LEU A 23 -11.37 30.47 1.51
C LEU A 23 -12.15 31.71 1.99
N LYS A 24 -13.49 31.66 1.94
CA LYS A 24 -14.40 32.76 2.32
C LYS A 24 -14.07 34.07 1.59
N LEU A 25 -13.70 33.98 0.33
CA LEU A 25 -13.48 35.13 -0.54
C LEU A 25 -14.74 35.42 -1.35
N ASP A 26 -15.21 36.66 -1.31
CA ASP A 26 -16.19 37.13 -2.28
C ASP A 26 -15.52 37.37 -3.64
N ILE A 27 -16.29 37.29 -4.74
CA ILE A 27 -15.76 37.55 -6.09
C ILE A 27 -15.10 38.95 -6.19
N SER A 28 -15.63 39.94 -5.47
CA SER A 28 -15.07 41.29 -5.42
C SER A 28 -13.79 41.39 -4.58
N GLU A 29 -13.57 40.46 -3.65
CA GLU A 29 -12.32 40.37 -2.87
C GLU A 29 -11.23 39.72 -3.71
N VAL A 30 -11.54 38.68 -4.49
CA VAL A 30 -10.58 38.05 -5.42
C VAL A 30 -9.91 39.10 -6.33
N ASP A 31 -10.70 40.00 -6.93
CA ASP A 31 -10.20 41.09 -7.79
C ASP A 31 -9.28 42.06 -7.03
N LYS A 32 -9.69 42.47 -5.81
CA LYS A 32 -8.91 43.38 -4.96
C LYS A 32 -7.58 42.79 -4.52
N GLU A 33 -7.54 41.48 -4.34
CA GLU A 33 -6.38 40.72 -3.88
C GLU A 33 -5.42 40.33 -5.04
N GLY A 34 -5.56 40.96 -6.21
CA GLY A 34 -4.70 40.71 -7.38
C GLY A 34 -5.14 39.53 -8.24
N GLY A 35 -6.35 39.01 -8.00
CA GLY A 35 -6.98 37.95 -8.77
C GLY A 35 -7.55 38.40 -10.12
N PRO A 36 -8.21 37.49 -10.86
CA PRO A 36 -8.86 37.85 -12.10
C PRO A 36 -9.99 38.86 -11.86
N ALA A 37 -10.27 39.69 -12.86
CA ALA A 37 -11.33 40.69 -12.77
C ALA A 37 -12.68 40.04 -12.41
N ARG A 38 -13.51 40.74 -11.63
CA ARG A 38 -14.80 40.22 -11.13
C ARG A 38 -15.69 39.55 -12.20
N SER A 39 -15.80 40.18 -13.38
CA SER A 39 -16.58 39.63 -14.50
C SER A 39 -15.96 38.35 -15.04
N TYR A 40 -14.63 38.27 -15.09
CA TYR A 40 -13.88 37.10 -15.52
C TYR A 40 -14.11 35.91 -14.58
N VAL A 41 -13.96 36.14 -13.27
CA VAL A 41 -14.25 35.11 -12.23
C VAL A 41 -15.70 34.62 -12.34
N THR A 42 -16.65 35.52 -12.57
CA THR A 42 -18.08 35.17 -12.71
C THR A 42 -18.31 34.27 -13.92
N ASN A 43 -17.67 34.55 -15.05
CA ASN A 43 -17.79 33.75 -16.27
C ASN A 43 -17.10 32.39 -16.09
N ILE A 44 -15.93 32.35 -15.45
CA ILE A 44 -15.23 31.10 -15.13
C ILE A 44 -16.12 30.20 -14.28
N GLU A 45 -16.64 30.70 -13.15
CA GLU A 45 -17.44 29.91 -12.20
C GLU A 45 -18.82 29.48 -12.74
N ARG A 46 -19.30 30.11 -13.82
CA ARG A 46 -20.49 29.67 -14.57
C ARG A 46 -20.21 28.53 -15.54
N GLY A 47 -18.92 28.26 -15.82
CA GLY A 47 -18.52 27.32 -16.86
C GLY A 47 -18.65 27.90 -18.27
N ASP A 48 -18.63 29.24 -18.41
CA ASP A 48 -18.69 29.87 -19.73
C ASP A 48 -17.49 29.42 -20.58
N ASP A 49 -17.72 29.17 -21.87
CA ASP A 49 -16.72 28.64 -22.78
C ASP A 49 -15.69 29.70 -23.20
N MET A 50 -14.60 29.79 -22.44
CA MET A 50 -13.58 30.83 -22.54
C MET A 50 -12.17 30.26 -22.28
N PRO A 51 -11.11 30.89 -22.79
CA PRO A 51 -9.76 30.43 -22.54
C PRO A 51 -9.34 30.70 -21.09
N ILE A 52 -8.74 29.71 -20.43
CA ILE A 52 -8.04 29.84 -19.16
C ILE A 52 -6.54 29.87 -19.45
N THR A 53 -5.87 30.96 -19.09
CA THR A 53 -4.45 31.20 -19.39
C THR A 53 -3.59 31.07 -18.14
N ASP A 54 -2.27 30.90 -18.31
CA ASP A 54 -1.32 30.92 -17.20
C ASP A 54 -1.40 32.21 -16.35
N ASP A 55 -1.70 33.36 -16.96
CA ASP A 55 -1.92 34.63 -16.25
C ASP A 55 -3.17 34.54 -15.36
N THR A 56 -4.25 33.93 -15.85
CA THR A 56 -5.46 33.69 -15.05
C THR A 56 -5.14 32.81 -13.83
N ILE A 57 -4.37 31.74 -14.01
CA ILE A 57 -3.99 30.85 -12.92
C ILE A 57 -3.08 31.55 -11.91
N SER A 58 -2.10 32.33 -12.39
CA SER A 58 -1.20 33.13 -11.56
C SER A 58 -1.97 34.13 -10.68
N LYS A 59 -2.99 34.77 -11.26
CA LYS A 59 -3.88 35.68 -10.54
C LYS A 59 -4.71 34.95 -9.47
N TYR A 60 -5.27 33.78 -9.77
CA TYR A 60 -5.95 32.98 -8.74
C TYR A 60 -5.01 32.58 -7.61
N ALA A 61 -3.78 32.16 -7.93
CA ALA A 61 -2.78 31.81 -6.92
C ALA A 61 -2.45 33.00 -6.01
N ALA A 62 -2.26 34.20 -6.58
CA ALA A 62 -2.02 35.42 -5.82
C ALA A 62 -3.18 35.74 -4.86
N ALA A 63 -4.42 35.76 -5.38
CA ALA A 63 -5.60 36.08 -4.57
C ALA A 63 -5.89 35.03 -3.48
N PHE A 64 -5.65 33.76 -3.75
CA PHE A 64 -5.87 32.70 -2.76
C PHE A 64 -4.78 32.68 -1.69
N SER A 65 -3.54 33.03 -2.04
CA SER A 65 -2.44 33.14 -1.07
C SER A 65 -2.60 34.31 -0.10
N SER A 66 -3.35 35.36 -0.47
CA SER A 66 -3.64 36.49 0.41
C SER A 66 -4.90 36.31 1.26
N ALA A 67 -5.61 35.18 1.11
CA ALA A 67 -6.81 34.89 1.89
C ALA A 67 -6.49 34.90 3.40
N LYS A 68 -7.37 35.53 4.18
CA LYS A 68 -7.13 35.73 5.62
C LYS A 68 -7.11 34.37 6.36
N PRO A 69 -6.30 34.20 7.42
CA PRO A 69 -6.18 32.96 8.22
C PRO A 69 -7.45 32.51 8.98
N ARG A 70 -8.64 33.04 8.68
CA ARG A 70 -9.91 32.74 9.36
C ARG A 70 -10.67 31.55 8.74
N THR A 71 -9.97 30.78 7.92
CA THR A 71 -10.47 29.64 7.16
C THR A 71 -10.11 28.34 7.85
N LEU A 72 -10.82 27.26 7.53
CA LEU A 72 -10.41 25.89 7.87
C LEU A 72 -9.39 25.35 6.87
N LEU A 73 -8.87 26.22 5.98
CA LEU A 73 -7.89 25.91 4.95
C LEU A 73 -6.61 26.70 5.19
N ASP A 74 -5.47 26.05 4.99
CA ASP A 74 -4.16 26.70 5.04
C ASP A 74 -3.88 27.45 3.73
N ALA A 75 -4.21 28.75 3.71
CA ALA A 75 -3.97 29.62 2.56
C ALA A 75 -2.49 30.01 2.39
N ALA A 76 -1.66 29.78 3.41
CA ALA A 76 -0.23 30.10 3.39
C ALA A 76 0.64 28.93 2.90
N ASP A 77 0.04 27.90 2.30
CA ASP A 77 0.75 26.74 1.74
C ASP A 77 1.68 27.21 0.59
N PRO A 78 3.02 27.11 0.74
CA PRO A 78 3.96 27.56 -0.27
C PRO A 78 3.90 26.76 -1.57
N SER A 79 3.19 25.62 -1.60
CA SER A 79 2.97 24.82 -2.80
C SER A 79 1.72 25.20 -3.60
N LEU A 80 0.90 26.14 -3.11
CA LEU A 80 -0.40 26.48 -3.71
C LEU A 80 -0.30 26.91 -5.18
N GLU A 81 0.67 27.78 -5.51
CA GLU A 81 0.83 28.22 -6.89
C GLU A 81 1.19 27.04 -7.82
N SER A 82 2.15 26.20 -7.39
CA SER A 82 2.54 25.00 -8.13
C SER A 82 1.37 24.03 -8.28
N PHE A 83 0.55 23.86 -7.24
CA PHE A 83 -0.66 23.05 -7.27
C PHE A 83 -1.64 23.55 -8.34
N LEU A 84 -1.99 24.84 -8.33
CA LEU A 84 -2.97 25.41 -9.26
C LEU A 84 -2.48 25.36 -10.71
N ARG A 85 -1.18 25.62 -10.93
CA ARG A 85 -0.55 25.49 -12.26
C ARG A 85 -0.59 24.05 -12.76
N SER A 86 -0.26 23.09 -11.91
CA SER A 86 -0.27 21.67 -12.27
C SER A 86 -1.70 21.17 -12.51
N TYR A 87 -2.66 21.61 -11.69
CA TYR A 87 -4.08 21.34 -11.86
C TYR A 87 -4.58 21.83 -13.23
N ALA A 88 -4.29 23.09 -13.58
CA ALA A 88 -4.59 23.65 -14.90
C ALA A 88 -3.92 22.86 -16.05
N THR A 89 -2.68 22.41 -15.84
CA THR A 89 -1.95 21.60 -16.82
C THR A 89 -2.66 20.28 -17.13
N LEU A 90 -3.32 19.65 -16.15
CA LEU A 90 -4.11 18.43 -16.39
C LEU A 90 -5.25 18.68 -17.39
N PHE A 91 -5.98 19.79 -17.26
CA PHE A 91 -7.07 20.14 -18.18
C PHE A 91 -6.56 20.39 -19.58
N LYS A 92 -5.46 21.15 -19.70
CA LYS A 92 -4.80 21.37 -20.99
C LYS A 92 -4.36 20.04 -21.63
N ALA A 93 -3.74 19.17 -20.84
CA ALA A 93 -3.26 17.89 -21.33
C ALA A 93 -4.38 16.96 -21.77
N PHE A 94 -5.56 17.04 -21.15
CA PHE A 94 -6.73 16.26 -21.54
C PHE A 94 -7.38 16.74 -22.85
N GLU A 95 -7.25 18.02 -23.20
CA GLU A 95 -7.69 18.55 -24.50
C GLU A 95 -6.77 18.10 -25.65
N ASP A 96 -5.50 17.81 -25.37
CA ASP A 96 -4.55 17.25 -26.33
C ASP A 96 -4.75 15.73 -26.46
N PHE A 97 -5.67 15.33 -27.34
CA PHE A 97 -6.01 13.94 -27.58
C PHE A 97 -4.83 13.10 -28.11
N ALA A 98 -3.95 13.70 -28.92
CA ALA A 98 -2.81 12.99 -29.49
C ALA A 98 -1.78 12.66 -28.40
N ALA A 99 -1.37 13.66 -27.61
CA ALA A 99 -0.45 13.46 -26.49
C ALA A 99 -1.04 12.54 -25.40
N THR A 100 -2.35 12.62 -25.15
CA THR A 100 -3.04 11.70 -24.24
C THR A 100 -3.01 10.26 -24.76
N SER A 101 -3.25 10.05 -26.05
CA SER A 101 -3.20 8.70 -26.66
C SER A 101 -1.78 8.12 -26.63
N GLU A 102 -0.75 8.94 -26.84
CA GLU A 102 0.65 8.51 -26.70
C GLU A 102 0.97 8.10 -25.25
N ARG A 103 0.49 8.86 -24.27
CA ARG A 103 0.63 8.50 -22.85
C ARG A 103 -0.16 7.23 -22.49
N ASP A 104 -1.33 7.00 -23.06
CA ASP A 104 -2.11 5.76 -22.88
C ASP A 104 -1.32 4.53 -23.37
N ALA A 105 -0.67 4.64 -24.54
CA ALA A 105 0.18 3.58 -25.07
C ALA A 105 1.38 3.30 -24.16
N ARG A 106 2.02 4.36 -23.63
CA ARG A 106 3.15 4.23 -22.71
C ARG A 106 2.76 3.67 -21.35
N LEU A 107 1.61 4.08 -20.79
CA LEU A 107 1.06 3.47 -19.58
C LEU A 107 0.81 1.97 -19.77
N THR A 108 0.31 1.58 -20.95
CA THR A 108 0.11 0.17 -21.29
C THR A 108 1.44 -0.57 -21.37
N GLU A 109 2.48 0.03 -21.97
CA GLU A 109 3.82 -0.54 -22.05
C GLU A 109 4.50 -0.65 -20.69
N GLU A 110 4.43 0.38 -19.85
CA GLU A 110 4.99 0.38 -18.50
C GLU A 110 4.39 -0.73 -17.63
N ARG A 111 3.08 -0.99 -17.79
CA ARG A 111 2.33 -2.06 -17.13
C ARG A 111 2.52 -3.46 -17.75
N LYS A 112 3.39 -3.63 -18.77
CA LYS A 112 3.76 -4.97 -19.27
C LYS A 112 4.77 -5.71 -18.37
N TRP A 113 5.13 -5.14 -17.21
CA TRP A 113 5.93 -5.74 -16.14
C TRP A 113 6.99 -6.74 -16.62
N SER A 114 8.06 -6.23 -17.24
CA SER A 114 9.24 -7.04 -17.56
C SER A 114 9.82 -7.70 -16.31
N PRO A 115 10.63 -8.77 -16.41
CA PRO A 115 11.22 -9.44 -15.24
C PRO A 115 11.97 -8.48 -14.30
N GLU A 116 12.66 -7.48 -14.86
CA GLU A 116 13.34 -6.43 -14.09
C GLU A 116 12.34 -5.55 -13.31
N LYS A 117 11.25 -5.13 -13.94
CA LYS A 117 10.19 -4.33 -13.29
C LYS A 117 9.43 -5.13 -12.24
N GLN A 118 9.24 -6.43 -12.44
CA GLN A 118 8.60 -7.31 -11.46
C GLN A 118 9.39 -7.36 -10.15
N ASN A 119 10.72 -7.46 -10.23
CA ASN A 119 11.58 -7.42 -9.04
C ASN A 119 11.48 -6.09 -8.29
N MET A 120 11.21 -4.99 -9.00
CA MET A 120 11.03 -3.67 -8.40
C MET A 120 9.61 -3.42 -7.86
N ALA A 121 8.59 -4.07 -8.42
CA ALA A 121 7.17 -3.81 -8.16
C ALA A 121 6.76 -3.99 -6.69
N ALA A 122 7.51 -4.77 -5.92
CA ALA A 122 7.24 -4.96 -4.50
C ALA A 122 7.88 -3.89 -3.60
N GLN A 123 8.82 -3.11 -4.13
CA GLN A 123 9.60 -2.11 -3.39
C GLN A 123 9.33 -0.68 -3.87
N ARG A 124 8.99 -0.52 -5.15
CA ARG A 124 8.67 0.77 -5.78
C ARG A 124 7.29 0.73 -6.41
N LEU A 125 6.57 1.82 -6.23
CA LEU A 125 5.21 2.05 -6.70
C LEU A 125 5.27 2.85 -7.99
N PHE A 126 4.77 2.27 -9.08
CA PHE A 126 4.52 2.97 -10.33
C PHE A 126 3.25 3.81 -10.19
N ILE A 127 3.39 5.13 -10.29
CA ILE A 127 2.26 6.04 -10.13
C ILE A 127 1.57 6.30 -11.48
N GLY A 128 2.35 6.51 -12.53
CA GLY A 128 1.86 6.88 -13.85
C GLY A 128 2.91 7.59 -14.71
N ILE A 129 2.48 8.37 -15.69
CA ILE A 129 3.35 9.16 -16.57
C ILE A 129 3.26 10.64 -16.22
N ASN A 130 4.41 11.29 -16.00
CA ASN A 130 4.50 12.73 -15.82
C ASN A 130 3.99 13.45 -17.07
N VAL A 131 3.00 14.30 -16.93
CA VAL A 131 2.36 15.03 -18.04
C VAL A 131 3.27 16.08 -18.67
N LEU A 132 4.27 16.58 -17.93
CA LEU A 132 5.20 17.61 -18.42
C LEU A 132 6.40 17.03 -19.15
N THR A 133 6.93 15.92 -18.67
CA THR A 133 8.18 15.33 -19.18
C THR A 133 7.97 14.08 -20.01
N ASP A 134 6.77 13.52 -19.99
CA ASP A 134 6.49 12.19 -20.52
C ASP A 134 7.47 11.16 -19.96
N GLU A 135 7.78 11.19 -18.66
CA GLU A 135 8.60 10.16 -18.02
C GLU A 135 7.78 9.32 -17.02
N PRO A 136 8.08 8.02 -16.87
CA PRO A 136 7.42 7.18 -15.87
C PRO A 136 7.78 7.64 -14.46
N MET A 137 6.75 7.81 -13.63
CA MET A 137 6.90 8.24 -12.24
C MET A 137 6.82 7.06 -11.28
N TRP A 138 7.80 7.00 -10.39
CA TRP A 138 7.92 5.98 -9.35
C TRP A 138 8.15 6.64 -8.00
N CYS A 139 7.62 6.05 -6.94
CA CYS A 139 7.96 6.38 -5.56
C CYS A 139 8.11 5.10 -4.73
N ASP A 140 8.56 5.23 -3.49
CA ASP A 140 8.67 4.08 -2.58
C ASP A 140 7.49 4.06 -1.60
N VAL A 141 6.95 5.25 -1.29
CA VAL A 141 5.76 5.44 -0.45
C VAL A 141 4.85 6.47 -1.10
N LEU A 142 3.56 6.18 -1.15
CA LEU A 142 2.52 7.04 -1.69
C LEU A 142 1.47 7.31 -0.61
N THR A 143 1.22 8.58 -0.29
CA THR A 143 0.26 8.98 0.73
C THR A 143 -0.85 9.84 0.14
N ALA A 144 -2.03 9.79 0.76
CA ALA A 144 -3.04 10.82 0.60
C ALA A 144 -2.50 12.17 1.11
N PRO A 145 -2.95 13.31 0.56
CA PRO A 145 -2.59 14.63 1.08
C PRO A 145 -3.06 14.75 2.53
N GLU A 146 -2.13 15.11 3.43
CA GLU A 146 -2.40 15.15 4.87
C GLU A 146 -3.42 16.25 5.26
N HIS A 147 -4.20 15.97 6.30
CA HIS A 147 -4.79 17.02 7.15
C HIS A 147 -3.66 17.59 8.04
N ASN A 148 -3.54 18.91 8.12
CA ASN A 148 -2.35 19.59 8.64
C ASN A 148 -1.92 19.06 10.04
N LYS A 149 -0.63 18.73 10.24
CA LYS A 149 -0.10 17.97 11.40
C LYS A 149 -0.35 18.61 12.77
N GLY A 150 -0.63 19.91 12.82
CA GLY A 150 -0.81 20.68 14.07
C GLY A 150 -2.27 20.88 14.53
N ASP A 151 -3.23 20.88 13.61
CA ASP A 151 -4.65 21.05 13.92
C ASP A 151 -5.49 20.23 12.93
N ARG A 152 -6.11 19.14 13.41
CA ARG A 152 -7.02 18.30 12.62
C ARG A 152 -8.20 19.07 11.99
N ARG A 153 -8.44 20.32 12.39
CA ARG A 153 -9.47 21.19 11.84
C ARG A 153 -9.01 22.00 10.62
N VAL A 154 -7.70 22.19 10.42
CA VAL A 154 -7.15 22.92 9.26
C VAL A 154 -6.70 21.93 8.19
N ARG A 155 -7.28 22.02 7.00
CA ARG A 155 -6.93 21.18 5.85
C ARG A 155 -5.99 21.93 4.90
N SER A 156 -5.06 21.22 4.29
CA SER A 156 -4.35 21.77 3.13
C SER A 156 -5.34 21.95 1.96
N ILE A 157 -5.10 22.92 1.09
CA ILE A 157 -5.89 23.12 -0.13
C ILE A 157 -5.92 21.85 -1.00
N PRO A 158 -4.77 21.17 -1.26
CA PRO A 158 -4.77 19.91 -1.99
C PRO A 158 -5.68 18.83 -1.38
N ALA A 159 -5.65 18.66 -0.05
CA ALA A 159 -6.54 17.71 0.64
C ALA A 159 -8.03 18.10 0.52
N ALA A 160 -8.34 19.40 0.61
CA ALA A 160 -9.71 19.88 0.52
C ALA A 160 -10.31 19.67 -0.89
N ILE A 161 -9.55 19.93 -1.95
CA ILE A 161 -10.00 19.69 -3.33
C ILE A 161 -10.14 18.20 -3.60
N THR A 162 -9.18 17.40 -3.14
CA THR A 162 -9.22 15.94 -3.32
C THR A 162 -10.50 15.36 -2.69
N GLU A 163 -10.85 15.79 -1.47
CA GLU A 163 -12.09 15.38 -0.81
C GLU A 163 -13.35 15.92 -1.51
N TYR A 164 -13.29 17.12 -2.09
CA TYR A 164 -14.40 17.72 -2.83
C TYR A 164 -14.68 16.98 -4.15
N GLU A 165 -13.65 16.72 -4.94
CA GLU A 165 -13.78 16.09 -6.26
C GLU A 165 -13.96 14.58 -6.18
N ASN A 166 -13.30 13.91 -5.23
CA ASN A 166 -13.21 12.46 -5.15
C ASN A 166 -13.33 11.98 -3.68
N ARG A 167 -14.47 12.31 -3.06
CA ARG A 167 -14.77 11.92 -1.67
C ARG A 167 -14.61 10.42 -1.45
N GLY A 168 -13.66 10.03 -0.61
CA GLY A 168 -13.32 8.61 -0.34
C GLY A 168 -12.67 7.87 -1.52
N GLY A 169 -12.37 8.54 -2.63
CA GLY A 169 -11.78 7.94 -3.82
C GLY A 169 -10.26 7.75 -3.76
N VAL A 170 -9.58 8.36 -2.78
CA VAL A 170 -8.12 8.25 -2.64
C VAL A 170 -7.70 6.83 -2.29
N ASP A 171 -8.36 6.19 -1.31
CA ASP A 171 -8.06 4.81 -0.93
C ASP A 171 -8.28 3.86 -2.11
N HIS A 172 -9.39 4.03 -2.84
CA HIS A 172 -9.65 3.28 -4.06
C HIS A 172 -8.50 3.43 -5.08
N MET A 173 -8.00 4.66 -5.27
CA MET A 173 -6.90 4.90 -6.20
C MET A 173 -5.58 4.27 -5.73
N LEU A 174 -5.23 4.39 -4.45
CA LEU A 174 -4.04 3.76 -3.89
C LEU A 174 -4.09 2.24 -4.07
N LEU A 175 -5.26 1.65 -3.84
CA LEU A 175 -5.45 0.21 -3.99
C LEU A 175 -5.47 -0.23 -5.44
N GLN A 176 -6.01 0.59 -6.35
CA GLN A 176 -5.91 0.35 -7.78
C GLN A 176 -4.44 0.38 -8.26
N ILE A 177 -3.61 1.29 -7.72
CA ILE A 177 -2.16 1.32 -7.98
C ILE A 177 -1.53 0.02 -7.47
N ALA A 178 -1.88 -0.44 -6.27
CA ALA A 178 -1.38 -1.71 -5.73
C ALA A 178 -1.81 -2.93 -6.58
N GLN A 179 -3.07 -2.97 -7.02
CA GLN A 179 -3.62 -4.01 -7.91
C GLN A 179 -2.88 -4.12 -9.23
N ASP A 180 -2.41 -3.00 -9.75
CA ASP A 180 -1.68 -2.96 -11.01
C ASP A 180 -0.28 -3.54 -10.90
N GLN A 181 0.25 -3.77 -9.70
CA GLN A 181 1.62 -4.25 -9.49
C GLN A 181 1.66 -5.76 -9.26
N PRO A 182 2.62 -6.49 -9.88
CA PRO A 182 2.80 -7.92 -9.69
C PRO A 182 3.53 -8.22 -8.37
N ALA A 183 3.00 -7.70 -7.26
CA ALA A 183 3.54 -7.88 -5.93
C ALA A 183 2.44 -8.19 -4.92
N LEU A 184 2.81 -8.93 -3.87
CA LEU A 184 1.92 -9.18 -2.75
C LEU A 184 1.51 -7.84 -2.13
N THR A 185 0.21 -7.62 -1.94
CA THR A 185 -0.31 -6.48 -1.18
C THR A 185 -0.83 -6.95 0.18
N LEU A 186 -0.26 -6.42 1.27
CA LEU A 186 -0.71 -6.64 2.64
C LEU A 186 -1.74 -5.58 3.03
N ILE A 187 -2.92 -6.02 3.44
CA ILE A 187 -4.02 -5.14 3.88
C ILE A 187 -4.42 -5.53 5.31
N PRO A 188 -4.43 -4.59 6.28
CA PRO A 188 -4.92 -4.86 7.63
C PRO A 188 -6.39 -5.32 7.61
N HIS A 189 -6.69 -6.42 8.30
CA HIS A 189 -8.04 -7.00 8.32
C HIS A 189 -9.09 -6.02 8.89
N THR A 190 -8.69 -5.18 9.85
CA THR A 190 -9.57 -4.18 10.48
C THR A 190 -10.17 -3.24 9.43
N PHE A 191 -9.35 -2.79 8.49
CA PHE A 191 -9.80 -1.94 7.38
C PHE A 191 -10.73 -2.69 6.43
N ALA A 192 -10.37 -3.93 6.06
CA ALA A 192 -11.20 -4.75 5.18
C ALA A 192 -12.63 -4.94 5.72
N THR A 193 -12.76 -5.12 7.04
CA THR A 193 -14.05 -5.28 7.72
C THR A 193 -14.82 -3.98 7.94
N SER A 194 -14.15 -2.86 8.26
CA SER A 194 -14.83 -1.61 8.62
C SER A 194 -15.39 -0.87 7.41
N ALA A 195 -14.76 -1.03 6.24
CA ALA A 195 -15.07 -0.22 5.06
C ALA A 195 -15.92 -0.99 4.02
N ASN A 196 -16.38 -2.21 4.29
CA ASN A 196 -16.89 -3.15 3.26
C ASN A 196 -15.96 -3.16 2.03
N PHE A 197 -14.66 -2.99 2.29
CA PHE A 197 -13.68 -2.57 1.28
C PHE A 197 -13.40 -3.69 0.30
N ILE A 198 -13.41 -4.93 0.79
CA ILE A 198 -13.64 -6.10 -0.05
C ILE A 198 -15.13 -6.18 -0.32
N SER A 199 -15.61 -5.23 -1.11
CA SER A 199 -16.74 -5.50 -1.98
C SER A 199 -16.32 -6.63 -2.92
N ASP A 200 -17.27 -7.44 -3.39
CA ASP A 200 -16.99 -8.46 -4.42
C ASP A 200 -16.16 -7.86 -5.57
N LYS A 201 -16.38 -6.59 -5.91
CA LYS A 201 -15.69 -5.86 -6.98
C LYS A 201 -14.18 -5.70 -6.74
N ALA A 202 -13.74 -5.24 -5.56
CA ALA A 202 -12.31 -5.05 -5.31
C ALA A 202 -11.54 -6.37 -5.37
N TRP A 203 -12.13 -7.45 -4.83
CA TRP A 203 -11.57 -8.80 -4.97
C TRP A 203 -11.59 -9.30 -6.41
N ILE A 204 -12.69 -9.08 -7.14
CA ILE A 204 -12.80 -9.41 -8.57
C ILE A 204 -11.63 -8.79 -9.33
N ASP A 205 -11.28 -7.54 -9.07
CA ASP A 205 -10.19 -6.85 -9.77
C ASP A 205 -8.81 -7.48 -9.55
N TRP A 206 -8.48 -7.91 -8.32
CA TRP A 206 -7.26 -8.70 -8.06
C TRP A 206 -7.32 -10.07 -8.74
N SER A 207 -8.47 -10.74 -8.69
CA SER A 207 -8.64 -12.08 -9.27
C SER A 207 -8.55 -12.08 -10.80
N LEU A 208 -9.05 -11.03 -11.47
CA LEU A 208 -8.98 -10.84 -12.93
C LEU A 208 -7.53 -10.73 -13.43
N ARG A 209 -6.61 -10.30 -12.56
CA ARG A 209 -5.16 -10.26 -12.84
C ARG A 209 -4.44 -11.57 -12.52
N GLY A 210 -5.18 -12.62 -12.17
CA GLY A 210 -4.64 -13.90 -11.71
C GLY A 210 -4.20 -13.88 -10.25
N GLY A 211 -4.59 -12.85 -9.49
CA GLY A 211 -4.29 -12.70 -8.07
C GLY A 211 -5.00 -13.72 -7.19
N LYS A 212 -4.31 -14.17 -6.14
CA LYS A 212 -4.87 -15.04 -5.10
C LYS A 212 -5.04 -14.27 -3.79
N GLY A 213 -6.09 -14.61 -3.06
CA GLY A 213 -6.44 -14.01 -1.78
C GLY A 213 -6.02 -14.93 -0.65
N PHE A 214 -5.32 -14.36 0.32
CA PHE A 214 -4.84 -15.07 1.51
C PHE A 214 -5.22 -14.32 2.78
N SER A 215 -5.16 -15.03 3.90
CA SER A 215 -5.24 -14.40 5.22
C SER A 215 -4.06 -14.80 6.11
N PHE A 216 -3.61 -13.89 6.96
CA PHE A 216 -2.55 -14.14 7.95
C PHE A 216 -2.94 -13.63 9.33
N GLY A 217 -2.80 -14.47 10.35
CA GLY A 217 -3.25 -14.21 11.71
C GLY A 217 -4.67 -14.68 12.01
N VAL A 218 -5.09 -14.48 13.26
CA VAL A 218 -6.35 -15.01 13.82
C VAL A 218 -7.54 -14.16 13.39
N ASN A 219 -7.79 -14.10 12.09
CA ASN A 219 -8.97 -13.47 11.51
C ASN A 219 -9.96 -14.51 10.97
N ARG A 220 -11.26 -14.19 11.02
CA ARG A 220 -12.37 -14.98 10.45
C ARG A 220 -12.52 -14.73 8.94
N SER A 221 -11.41 -14.75 8.20
CA SER A 221 -11.45 -14.59 6.74
C SER A 221 -11.85 -15.89 6.06
N ALA A 222 -12.59 -15.78 4.95
CA ALA A 222 -12.88 -16.91 4.05
C ALA A 222 -11.67 -17.29 3.18
N PHE A 223 -10.60 -16.49 3.16
CA PHE A 223 -9.39 -16.78 2.39
C PHE A 223 -8.52 -17.84 3.06
N SER A 224 -7.87 -18.67 2.22
CA SER A 224 -6.85 -19.63 2.66
C SER A 224 -5.77 -18.94 3.50
N LYS A 225 -5.31 -19.61 4.54
CA LYS A 225 -4.28 -19.08 5.44
C LYS A 225 -2.91 -19.16 4.75
N ALA A 226 -2.17 -18.05 4.75
CA ALA A 226 -0.81 -18.03 4.24
C ALA A 226 0.12 -18.78 5.21
N VAL A 227 0.94 -19.69 4.66
CA VAL A 227 1.98 -20.41 5.40
C VAL A 227 3.29 -19.63 5.28
N ILE A 228 3.75 -19.06 6.40
CA ILE A 228 5.00 -18.32 6.47
C ILE A 228 5.80 -18.87 7.65
N ASP A 229 7.02 -19.32 7.39
CA ASP A 229 8.01 -19.58 8.42
C ASP A 229 8.88 -18.31 8.57
N PRO A 230 8.74 -17.56 9.67
CA PRO A 230 9.46 -16.30 9.86
C PRO A 230 10.93 -16.47 10.20
N ILE A 231 11.41 -17.69 10.45
CA ILE A 231 12.80 -17.94 10.88
C ILE A 231 13.57 -18.81 9.88
N ALA A 232 12.97 -19.15 8.73
CA ALA A 232 13.59 -19.97 7.70
C ALA A 232 14.83 -19.36 7.03
N ASN A 233 15.67 -20.23 6.46
CA ASN A 233 16.86 -19.90 5.67
C ASN A 233 17.96 -19.16 6.45
N VAL A 234 18.06 -19.37 7.75
CA VAL A 234 19.08 -18.74 8.60
C VAL A 234 20.15 -19.75 9.00
N THR A 235 21.38 -19.54 8.52
CA THR A 235 22.50 -20.49 8.70
C THR A 235 23.68 -19.94 9.51
N SER A 236 23.59 -18.69 9.99
CA SER A 236 24.65 -18.07 10.80
C SER A 236 24.07 -17.22 11.93
N LEU A 237 24.80 -17.12 13.04
CA LEU A 237 24.40 -16.29 14.17
C LEU A 237 24.24 -14.81 13.79
N TYR A 238 25.07 -14.30 12.87
CA TYR A 238 24.94 -12.93 12.36
C TYR A 238 23.60 -12.71 11.63
N ARG A 239 23.21 -13.62 10.73
CA ARG A 239 21.89 -13.57 10.07
C ARG A 239 20.75 -13.77 11.07
N ALA A 240 20.94 -14.63 12.07
CA ALA A 240 19.96 -14.85 13.12
C ALA A 240 19.76 -13.61 13.99
N LEU A 241 20.81 -12.82 14.26
CA LEU A 241 20.70 -11.54 14.94
C LEU A 241 19.87 -10.54 14.13
N GLN A 242 20.13 -10.43 12.82
CA GLN A 242 19.32 -9.59 11.93
C GLN A 242 17.85 -10.02 11.93
N ARG A 243 17.58 -11.33 11.83
CA ARG A 243 16.20 -11.84 11.88
C ARG A 243 15.53 -11.61 13.23
N ALA A 244 16.26 -11.76 14.33
CA ALA A 244 15.75 -11.50 15.67
C ALA A 244 15.36 -10.03 15.85
N GLU A 245 16.18 -9.10 15.35
CA GLU A 245 15.87 -7.67 15.33
C GLU A 245 14.59 -7.38 14.53
N ILE A 246 14.46 -7.98 13.34
CA ILE A 246 13.26 -7.88 12.49
C ILE A 246 12.01 -8.43 13.20
N LEU A 247 12.14 -9.47 14.03
CA LEU A 247 11.03 -9.99 14.83
C LEU A 247 10.71 -9.12 16.07
N GLY A 248 11.43 -8.02 16.27
CA GLY A 248 11.20 -7.06 17.34
C GLY A 248 11.93 -7.38 18.65
N ALA A 249 12.84 -8.35 18.65
CA ALA A 249 13.70 -8.57 19.80
C ALA A 249 14.74 -7.45 19.93
N ASN A 250 15.12 -7.13 21.16
CA ASN A 250 16.08 -6.08 21.46
C ASN A 250 16.97 -6.48 22.64
N GLY A 251 18.08 -5.79 22.83
CA GLY A 251 19.01 -6.05 23.94
C GLY A 251 19.46 -7.50 24.01
N THR A 252 19.43 -8.09 25.21
CA THR A 252 19.81 -9.50 25.44
C THR A 252 18.84 -10.48 24.78
N ASP A 253 17.55 -10.15 24.70
CA ASP A 253 16.54 -11.02 24.06
C ASP A 253 16.87 -11.24 22.58
N MET A 254 17.45 -10.25 21.89
CA MET A 254 17.87 -10.37 20.49
C MET A 254 18.95 -11.44 20.31
N VAL A 255 19.94 -11.48 21.20
CA VAL A 255 21.03 -12.48 21.14
C VAL A 255 20.49 -13.87 21.46
N THR A 256 19.65 -13.99 22.49
CA THR A 256 19.02 -15.26 22.87
C THR A 256 18.10 -15.78 21.76
N LEU A 257 17.30 -14.90 21.13
CA LEU A 257 16.44 -15.27 20.01
C LEU A 257 17.26 -15.68 18.80
N ALA A 258 18.38 -15.02 18.52
CA ALA A 258 19.27 -15.41 17.43
C ALA A 258 19.81 -16.84 17.60
N TRP A 259 20.17 -17.22 18.83
CA TRP A 259 20.53 -18.61 19.14
C TRP A 259 19.36 -19.57 18.93
N ALA A 260 18.15 -19.19 19.35
CA ALA A 260 16.95 -20.00 19.15
C ALA A 260 16.65 -20.23 17.66
N ILE A 261 16.71 -19.16 16.85
CA ILE A 261 16.52 -19.20 15.39
C ILE A 261 17.54 -20.13 14.73
N LEU A 262 18.82 -19.97 15.09
CA LEU A 262 19.89 -20.80 14.52
C LEU A 262 19.73 -22.28 14.91
N GLY A 263 19.38 -22.55 16.17
CA GLY A 263 19.11 -23.91 16.65
C GLY A 263 17.93 -24.56 15.94
N ALA A 264 16.84 -23.81 15.71
CA ALA A 264 15.65 -24.28 15.00
C ALA A 264 15.95 -24.63 13.52
N ASN A 265 16.75 -23.81 12.83
CA ASN A 265 17.18 -24.11 11.46
C ASN A 265 18.08 -25.35 11.39
N ALA A 266 19.01 -25.49 12.34
CA ALA A 266 19.86 -26.68 12.42
C ALA A 266 19.07 -27.95 12.80
N ALA A 267 17.99 -27.83 13.58
CA ALA A 267 17.07 -28.93 13.85
C ALA A 267 16.28 -29.33 12.58
N ALA A 268 15.74 -28.35 11.86
CA ALA A 268 15.02 -28.56 10.61
C ALA A 268 15.87 -29.28 9.54
N ASP A 269 17.15 -28.92 9.41
CA ASP A 269 18.09 -29.60 8.50
C ASP A 269 18.27 -31.10 8.85
N ARG A 270 18.05 -31.50 10.11
CA ARG A 270 18.15 -32.90 10.56
C ARG A 270 16.84 -33.67 10.40
N THR A 271 15.70 -33.04 10.62
CA THR A 271 14.38 -33.70 10.68
C THR A 271 13.61 -33.62 9.36
N GLY A 272 13.94 -32.64 8.50
CA GLY A 272 13.21 -32.35 7.27
C GLY A 272 11.89 -31.59 7.50
N HIS A 273 11.65 -31.08 8.71
CA HIS A 273 10.54 -30.18 9.04
C HIS A 273 10.91 -28.71 8.75
N THR A 274 9.95 -27.79 8.86
CA THR A 274 10.26 -26.35 8.79
C THR A 274 10.88 -25.88 10.13
N PRO A 275 11.79 -24.90 10.13
CA PRO A 275 12.39 -24.38 11.37
C PRO A 275 11.38 -24.03 12.47
N ILE A 276 10.26 -23.40 12.12
CA ILE A 276 9.21 -23.05 13.11
C ILE A 276 8.48 -24.28 13.70
N GLU A 277 8.56 -25.45 13.06
CA GLU A 277 8.05 -26.72 13.61
C GLU A 277 9.04 -27.38 14.59
N CYS A 278 10.30 -26.93 14.62
CA CYS A 278 11.38 -27.54 15.43
C CYS A 278 11.69 -26.78 16.72
N LEU A 279 10.75 -25.99 17.25
CA LEU A 279 11.01 -25.14 18.43
C LEU A 279 11.31 -25.94 19.70
N ASP A 280 10.79 -27.16 19.82
CA ASP A 280 11.02 -28.03 20.98
C ASP A 280 12.43 -28.66 20.99
N ASP A 281 13.08 -28.76 19.82
CA ASP A 281 14.40 -29.40 19.66
C ASP A 281 15.58 -28.43 19.90
N ILE A 282 15.30 -27.12 20.03
CA ILE A 282 16.32 -26.06 20.04
C ILE A 282 17.36 -26.29 21.16
N ALA A 283 16.91 -26.59 22.38
CA ALA A 283 17.80 -26.72 23.53
C ALA A 283 18.83 -27.85 23.36
N GLU A 284 18.43 -28.97 22.77
CA GLU A 284 19.33 -30.08 22.48
C GLU A 284 20.38 -29.69 21.44
N ILE A 285 19.96 -29.01 20.36
CA ILE A 285 20.86 -28.60 19.28
C ILE A 285 21.86 -27.56 19.77
N VAL A 286 21.40 -26.55 20.52
CA VAL A 286 22.24 -25.47 21.01
C VAL A 286 23.26 -25.98 22.04
N GLY A 287 22.89 -26.93 22.90
CA GLY A 287 23.83 -27.57 23.84
C GLY A 287 25.01 -28.25 23.15
N ARG A 288 24.81 -28.84 21.96
CA ARG A 288 25.91 -29.43 21.15
C ARG A 288 26.84 -28.39 20.53
N ALA A 289 26.35 -27.16 20.32
CA ALA A 289 27.16 -26.07 19.80
C ALA A 289 28.08 -25.48 20.90
N GLU A 290 27.63 -25.47 22.15
CA GLU A 290 28.42 -25.04 23.32
C GLU A 290 29.74 -25.80 23.43
N GLU A 291 29.75 -27.10 23.13
CA GLU A 291 30.95 -27.95 23.14
C GLU A 291 32.06 -27.46 22.19
N LYS A 292 31.74 -26.60 21.22
CA LYS A 292 32.65 -26.15 20.16
C LYS A 292 33.03 -24.67 20.25
N ILE A 293 32.47 -23.91 21.18
CA ILE A 293 32.60 -22.44 21.20
C ILE A 293 33.21 -22.00 22.54
N ALA A 294 34.28 -21.20 22.49
CA ALA A 294 34.92 -20.62 23.67
C ALA A 294 34.17 -19.40 24.25
N GLY A 295 32.85 -19.33 24.07
CA GLY A 295 31.99 -18.17 24.34
C GLY A 295 30.72 -18.57 25.09
N THR A 296 29.95 -17.57 25.52
CA THR A 296 28.71 -17.78 26.29
C THR A 296 27.55 -18.14 25.37
N VAL A 297 26.91 -19.26 25.66
CA VAL A 297 25.65 -19.70 25.04
C VAL A 297 24.51 -19.44 26.03
N PRO A 298 23.31 -19.00 25.58
CA PRO A 298 22.18 -18.80 26.47
C PRO A 298 21.69 -20.10 27.11
N GLU A 299 21.23 -20.01 28.35
CA GLU A 299 20.67 -21.15 29.08
C GLU A 299 19.36 -21.64 28.43
N PRO A 300 19.04 -22.96 28.48
CA PRO A 300 17.83 -23.51 27.88
C PRO A 300 16.53 -22.80 28.32
N LEU A 301 16.45 -22.38 29.58
CA LEU A 301 15.29 -21.65 30.09
C LEU A 301 15.15 -20.26 29.44
N GLN A 302 16.27 -19.57 29.20
CA GLN A 302 16.26 -18.26 28.54
C GLN A 302 15.82 -18.39 27.08
N ILE A 303 16.32 -19.42 26.39
CA ILE A 303 15.89 -19.76 25.02
C ILE A 303 14.38 -19.98 24.99
N ARG A 304 13.85 -20.81 25.89
CA ARG A 304 12.41 -21.08 25.96
C ARG A 304 11.59 -19.82 26.18
N THR A 305 11.95 -18.98 27.16
CA THR A 305 11.23 -17.73 27.45
C THR A 305 11.19 -16.79 26.25
N VAL A 306 12.31 -16.64 25.54
CA VAL A 306 12.39 -15.75 24.37
C VAL A 306 11.64 -16.35 23.17
N THR A 307 11.73 -17.67 22.94
CA THR A 307 10.93 -18.36 21.91
C THR A 307 9.43 -18.21 22.18
N GLU A 308 8.97 -18.41 23.42
CA GLU A 308 7.57 -18.22 23.80
C GLU A 308 7.11 -16.76 23.60
N LYS A 309 7.97 -15.79 23.92
CA LYS A 309 7.65 -14.37 23.76
C LYS A 309 7.57 -13.91 22.30
N TYR A 310 8.48 -14.34 21.45
CA TYR A 310 8.63 -13.79 20.09
C TYR A 310 8.18 -14.72 18.97
N LEU A 311 8.26 -16.05 19.14
CA LEU A 311 7.96 -17.03 18.09
C LEU A 311 6.63 -17.74 18.29
N LEU A 312 6.10 -17.82 19.51
CA LEU A 312 4.82 -18.51 19.76
C LEU A 312 3.66 -17.97 18.91
N PRO A 313 3.44 -16.64 18.75
CA PRO A 313 2.37 -16.15 17.88
C PRO A 313 2.50 -16.64 16.44
N TRP A 314 3.72 -16.70 15.92
CA TRP A 314 4.03 -17.18 14.59
C TRP A 314 3.86 -18.70 14.45
N ALA A 315 4.31 -19.46 15.45
CA ALA A 315 4.16 -20.91 15.49
C ALA A 315 2.68 -21.31 15.51
N LEU A 316 1.86 -20.64 16.32
CA LEU A 316 0.41 -20.86 16.35
C LEU A 316 -0.24 -20.55 14.99
N GLN A 317 0.14 -19.43 14.37
CA GLN A 317 -0.36 -19.08 13.03
C GLN A 317 0.09 -20.09 11.97
N HIS A 318 1.34 -20.57 12.03
CA HIS A 318 1.85 -21.60 11.14
C HIS A 318 1.07 -22.91 11.31
N THR A 319 0.76 -23.30 12.55
CA THR A 319 -0.06 -24.49 12.83
C THR A 319 -1.44 -24.38 12.21
N VAL A 320 -2.14 -23.25 12.43
CA VAL A 320 -3.46 -22.98 11.85
C VAL A 320 -3.43 -22.96 10.32
N ALA A 321 -2.33 -22.51 9.72
CA ALA A 321 -2.18 -22.46 8.26
C ALA A 321 -1.82 -23.81 7.62
N THR A 322 -1.24 -24.73 8.41
CA THR A 322 -0.62 -25.96 7.88
C THR A 322 -1.43 -27.22 8.20
N TRP A 323 -2.14 -27.23 9.32
CA TRP A 323 -2.76 -28.43 9.87
C TRP A 323 -4.28 -28.30 10.00
N ASP A 324 -4.98 -29.34 9.55
CA ASP A 324 -6.37 -29.61 9.92
C ASP A 324 -6.35 -30.55 11.13
N VAL A 325 -6.64 -30.00 12.31
CA VAL A 325 -6.66 -30.74 13.57
C VAL A 325 -8.10 -30.97 13.99
N ARG A 326 -8.48 -32.24 14.08
CA ARG A 326 -9.78 -32.70 14.57
C ARG A 326 -9.61 -33.74 15.66
N PHE A 327 -10.67 -34.02 16.39
CA PHE A 327 -10.73 -35.17 17.28
C PHE A 327 -11.85 -36.09 16.80
N ASP A 328 -11.54 -37.39 16.74
CA ASP A 328 -12.50 -38.43 16.46
C ASP A 328 -12.88 -39.10 17.80
N VAL A 329 -14.17 -39.39 17.96
CA VAL A 329 -14.71 -40.00 19.18
C VAL A 329 -15.14 -41.41 18.84
N GLU A 330 -14.39 -42.39 19.34
CA GLU A 330 -14.70 -43.80 19.14
C GLU A 330 -15.42 -44.37 20.38
N PRO A 331 -16.56 -45.05 20.20
CA PRO A 331 -17.21 -45.74 21.30
C PRO A 331 -16.32 -46.90 21.75
N ASP A 332 -15.94 -46.90 23.03
CA ASP A 332 -15.18 -47.99 23.63
C ASP A 332 -16.10 -49.22 23.80
N PRO A 333 -15.86 -50.33 23.08
CA PRO A 333 -16.73 -51.51 23.16
C PRO A 333 -16.68 -52.21 24.53
N ASP A 334 -15.68 -51.92 25.36
CA ASP A 334 -15.45 -52.57 26.66
C ASP A 334 -15.79 -51.67 27.88
N SER A 335 -16.28 -50.44 27.65
CA SER A 335 -16.57 -49.47 28.71
C SER A 335 -17.91 -48.76 28.51
N ASP A 336 -18.86 -49.01 29.42
CA ASP A 336 -20.18 -48.34 29.44
C ASP A 336 -20.11 -46.83 29.80
N GLN A 337 -18.92 -46.25 30.03
CA GLN A 337 -18.82 -44.91 30.64
C GLN A 337 -17.92 -43.88 29.98
N LEU A 338 -17.00 -44.21 29.06
CA LEU A 338 -16.12 -43.20 28.45
C LEU A 338 -15.80 -43.52 26.99
N ASN A 339 -16.11 -42.58 26.10
CA ASN A 339 -15.65 -42.64 24.71
C ASN A 339 -14.13 -42.40 24.64
N THR A 340 -13.45 -43.08 23.73
CA THR A 340 -12.03 -42.80 23.45
C THR A 340 -11.93 -41.59 22.52
N ILE A 341 -11.13 -40.59 22.92
CA ILE A 341 -10.84 -39.40 22.10
C ILE A 341 -9.50 -39.62 21.40
N THR A 342 -9.53 -39.68 20.08
CA THR A 342 -8.32 -39.78 19.24
C THR A 342 -8.13 -38.47 18.48
N TRP A 343 -6.95 -37.85 18.61
CA TRP A 343 -6.61 -36.65 17.83
C TRP A 343 -6.14 -37.06 16.43
N VAL A 344 -6.69 -36.40 15.41
CA VAL A 344 -6.29 -36.58 14.01
C VAL A 344 -5.80 -35.25 13.48
N ALA A 345 -4.56 -35.22 13.01
CA ALA A 345 -3.94 -34.05 12.40
C ALA A 345 -3.54 -34.39 10.97
N ASN A 346 -4.19 -33.73 10.00
CA ASN A 346 -3.86 -33.86 8.58
C ASN A 346 -3.17 -32.58 8.11
N ARG A 347 -2.07 -32.72 7.36
CA ARG A 347 -1.45 -31.56 6.72
C ARG A 347 -2.35 -31.09 5.58
N LEU A 348 -2.81 -29.85 5.63
CA LEU A 348 -3.60 -29.21 4.57
C LEU A 348 -2.78 -29.05 3.28
N HIS A 349 -1.45 -29.04 3.43
CA HIS A 349 -0.50 -28.66 2.41
C HIS A 349 0.78 -29.54 2.54
N ASP A 350 1.20 -30.24 1.48
CA ASP A 350 2.41 -31.10 1.49
C ASP A 350 3.69 -30.25 1.41
N SER A 351 4.55 -30.30 2.45
CA SER A 351 5.79 -29.50 2.54
C SER A 351 6.77 -29.74 1.39
N ARG A 352 6.63 -30.85 0.65
CA ARG A 352 7.54 -31.23 -0.44
C ARG A 352 7.09 -30.79 -1.83
N THR A 353 5.80 -30.48 -2.02
CA THR A 353 5.22 -30.16 -3.34
C THR A 353 4.35 -28.91 -3.38
N LEU A 354 4.28 -28.15 -2.30
CA LEU A 354 3.75 -26.80 -2.40
C LEU A 354 4.76 -25.95 -3.19
N PRO A 355 4.38 -25.21 -4.25
CA PRO A 355 4.93 -23.87 -4.32
C PRO A 355 4.51 -23.24 -2.99
N ALA A 356 5.42 -22.67 -2.22
CA ALA A 356 5.09 -21.99 -0.97
C ALA A 356 4.00 -20.93 -1.22
N ALA A 357 2.72 -21.33 -1.23
CA ALA A 357 1.71 -20.91 -2.21
C ALA A 357 2.03 -19.54 -2.79
N ASP A 358 2.88 -19.50 -3.83
CA ASP A 358 3.65 -18.32 -4.25
C ASP A 358 2.92 -17.03 -3.88
N VAL A 359 3.22 -16.51 -2.69
CA VAL A 359 2.63 -15.28 -2.15
C VAL A 359 3.33 -14.12 -2.86
N THR A 360 3.34 -14.19 -4.18
CA THR A 360 4.14 -13.43 -5.12
C THR A 360 3.29 -13.20 -6.36
N GLY A 361 3.54 -12.12 -7.09
CA GLY A 361 2.64 -11.66 -8.14
C GLY A 361 1.45 -10.89 -7.56
N TYR A 362 0.36 -10.80 -8.31
CA TYR A 362 -0.83 -9.99 -8.00
C TYR A 362 -1.65 -10.49 -6.78
N ALA A 363 -1.03 -11.07 -5.76
CA ALA A 363 -1.72 -11.61 -4.59
C ALA A 363 -2.09 -10.51 -3.57
N VAL A 364 -3.14 -10.76 -2.80
CA VAL A 364 -3.55 -9.92 -1.67
C VAL A 364 -3.60 -10.76 -0.40
N CYS A 365 -3.07 -10.25 0.70
CA CYS A 365 -3.13 -10.90 2.00
C CYS A 365 -3.78 -9.97 3.03
N LEU A 366 -4.90 -10.43 3.58
CA LEU A 366 -5.51 -9.80 4.73
C LEU A 366 -4.82 -10.26 6.01
N TYR A 367 -4.18 -9.33 6.73
CA TYR A 367 -3.40 -9.70 7.89
C TYR A 367 -3.84 -9.01 9.17
N ASP A 368 -3.59 -9.68 10.29
CA ASP A 368 -3.69 -9.09 11.62
C ASP A 368 -2.44 -8.25 11.92
N HIS A 369 -2.54 -6.94 11.65
CA HIS A 369 -1.44 -6.00 11.89
C HIS A 369 -1.14 -5.82 13.38
N GLU A 370 -2.11 -5.98 14.27
CA GLU A 370 -1.86 -5.87 15.72
C GLU A 370 -1.04 -7.05 16.21
N GLN A 371 -1.35 -8.26 15.71
CA GLN A 371 -0.61 -9.47 16.05
C GLN A 371 0.75 -9.57 15.33
N PHE A 372 0.82 -9.10 14.08
CA PHE A 372 2.01 -9.22 13.22
C PHE A 372 2.39 -7.89 12.56
N PRO A 373 2.75 -6.86 13.34
CA PRO A 373 3.04 -5.52 12.80
C PRO A 373 4.25 -5.51 11.85
N ARG A 374 5.17 -6.47 12.02
CA ARG A 374 6.42 -6.59 11.27
C ARG A 374 6.40 -7.62 10.14
N LEU A 375 5.20 -8.05 9.72
CA LEU A 375 5.05 -9.05 8.66
C LEU A 375 5.76 -8.64 7.36
N ALA A 376 5.67 -7.37 6.98
CA ALA A 376 6.32 -6.86 5.77
C ALA A 376 7.85 -6.95 5.85
N GLU A 377 8.45 -6.60 6.99
CA GLU A 377 9.90 -6.69 7.22
C GLU A 377 10.38 -8.15 7.18
N VAL A 378 9.63 -9.06 7.81
CA VAL A 378 9.90 -10.51 7.79
C VAL A 378 9.87 -11.04 6.35
N LEU A 379 8.86 -10.65 5.57
CA LEU A 379 8.71 -11.04 4.18
C LEU A 379 9.84 -10.49 3.29
N ALA A 380 10.23 -9.22 3.49
CA ALA A 380 11.36 -8.63 2.80
C ALA A 380 12.68 -9.38 3.06
N ASP A 381 12.96 -9.75 4.32
CA ASP A 381 14.17 -10.52 4.67
C ASP A 381 14.12 -11.98 4.18
N LEU A 382 12.92 -12.52 3.89
CA LEU A 382 12.74 -13.79 3.17
C LEU A 382 12.90 -13.66 1.65
N ASN A 383 13.35 -12.49 1.15
CA ASN A 383 13.40 -12.15 -0.28
C ASN A 383 12.02 -12.21 -0.97
N ARG A 384 10.96 -11.86 -0.23
CA ARG A 384 9.57 -11.80 -0.73
C ARG A 384 8.93 -10.47 -0.33
N PRO A 385 9.49 -9.31 -0.71
CA PRO A 385 8.94 -8.01 -0.33
C PRO A 385 7.47 -7.89 -0.76
N ALA A 386 6.72 -7.07 -0.01
CA ALA A 386 5.30 -6.89 -0.21
C ALA A 386 4.96 -5.41 -0.08
N ILE A 387 4.00 -4.96 -0.89
CA ILE A 387 3.40 -3.66 -0.74
C ILE A 387 2.52 -3.67 0.50
N THR A 388 2.70 -2.70 1.38
CA THR A 388 1.85 -2.51 2.56
C THR A 388 0.85 -1.41 2.29
N TYR A 389 -0.42 -1.70 2.56
CA TYR A 389 -1.47 -0.72 2.53
C TYR A 389 -1.92 -0.42 3.95
N THR A 390 -2.10 0.87 4.23
CA THR A 390 -2.82 1.40 5.39
C THR A 390 -3.75 2.51 4.89
N PRO A 391 -4.82 2.87 5.60
CA PRO A 391 -5.74 3.91 5.14
C PRO A 391 -5.00 5.21 4.79
N GLY A 392 -5.15 5.68 3.55
CA GLY A 392 -4.46 6.85 3.02
C GLY A 392 -2.97 6.67 2.75
N ARG A 393 -2.42 5.46 2.76
CA ARG A 393 -0.98 5.22 2.51
C ARG A 393 -0.69 3.85 1.91
N LEU A 394 0.11 3.84 0.86
CA LEU A 394 0.69 2.67 0.21
C LEU A 394 2.22 2.73 0.32
N ALA A 395 2.89 1.64 0.66
CA ALA A 395 4.34 1.62 0.79
C ALA A 395 4.93 0.32 0.25
N GLY A 396 5.94 0.42 -0.63
CA GLY A 396 6.74 -0.72 -1.10
C GLY A 396 7.99 -0.95 -0.23
N ASP A 397 8.75 0.11 0.05
CA ASP A 397 9.92 0.08 0.94
C ASP A 397 9.85 1.24 1.96
N GLU A 398 9.72 0.90 3.24
CA GLU A 398 9.65 1.88 4.32
C GLU A 398 11.01 2.44 4.74
N HIS A 399 12.11 1.75 4.45
CA HIS A 399 13.44 2.04 5.03
C HIS A 399 14.23 3.08 4.24
N ARG A 400 13.87 3.33 2.97
CA ARG A 400 14.57 4.28 2.07
C ARG A 400 13.65 5.29 1.38
N ALA A 401 12.48 5.52 1.95
CA ALA A 401 11.32 5.99 1.21
C ALA A 401 11.45 7.38 0.56
N GLN A 402 11.53 7.41 -0.77
CA GLN A 402 11.02 8.52 -1.56
C GLN A 402 9.50 8.57 -1.39
N THR A 403 9.03 9.35 -0.41
CA THR A 403 7.61 9.55 -0.14
C THR A 403 7.03 10.57 -1.13
N ALA A 404 5.87 10.27 -1.69
CA ALA A 404 5.11 11.17 -2.53
C ALA A 404 3.66 11.27 -2.03
N GLU A 405 3.05 12.43 -2.20
CA GLU A 405 1.63 12.69 -1.93
C GLU A 405 0.85 12.66 -3.24
N LEU A 406 -0.30 11.97 -3.28
CA LEU A 406 -1.18 11.88 -4.44
C LEU A 406 -2.51 12.58 -4.19
N CYS A 407 -2.79 13.62 -4.96
CA CYS A 407 -4.12 14.22 -5.09
C CYS A 407 -4.83 13.66 -6.32
N THR A 408 -5.93 12.94 -6.09
CA THR A 408 -6.81 12.47 -7.17
C THR A 408 -7.73 13.61 -7.57
N VAL A 409 -7.30 14.44 -8.51
CA VAL A 409 -8.02 15.64 -8.97
C VAL A 409 -7.77 15.84 -10.47
N GLY A 410 -8.66 16.57 -11.14
CA GLY A 410 -8.44 16.99 -12.53
C GLY A 410 -9.62 16.64 -13.46
N PRO A 411 -9.45 16.73 -14.79
CA PRO A 411 -10.55 16.61 -15.74
C PRO A 411 -11.20 15.22 -15.76
N HIS A 412 -10.41 14.17 -15.51
CA HIS A 412 -10.82 12.78 -15.62
C HIS A 412 -10.18 11.93 -14.50
N PRO A 413 -10.81 10.85 -14.01
CA PRO A 413 -10.26 10.00 -12.94
C PRO A 413 -8.90 9.38 -13.23
N ALA A 414 -8.51 9.34 -14.50
CA ALA A 414 -7.20 8.87 -14.95
C ALA A 414 -6.05 9.84 -14.65
N PHE A 415 -6.32 11.04 -14.13
CA PHE A 415 -5.32 12.04 -13.83
C PHE A 415 -5.25 12.33 -12.33
N GLY A 416 -4.10 12.85 -11.92
CA GLY A 416 -3.87 13.33 -10.56
C GLY A 416 -2.68 14.28 -10.50
N LEU A 417 -2.42 14.79 -9.30
CA LEU A 417 -1.24 15.58 -8.99
C LEU A 417 -0.41 14.86 -7.95
N VAL A 418 0.91 14.84 -8.15
CA VAL A 418 1.86 14.19 -7.24
C VAL A 418 2.85 15.22 -6.72
N ARG A 419 3.17 15.17 -5.43
CA ARG A 419 4.21 16.01 -4.82
C ARG A 419 5.19 15.13 -4.06
N ALA A 420 6.47 15.26 -4.33
CA ALA A 420 7.49 14.60 -3.53
C ALA A 420 7.56 15.23 -2.12
N ALA A 421 7.65 14.42 -1.08
CA ALA A 421 7.71 14.90 0.30
C ALA A 421 8.90 15.86 0.49
N GLY A 422 8.66 16.98 1.17
CA GLY A 422 9.67 18.02 1.39
C GLY A 422 9.89 18.97 0.20
N THR A 423 9.13 18.82 -0.89
CA THR A 423 9.11 19.78 -2.00
C THR A 423 7.82 20.61 -1.98
N ASN A 424 7.86 21.80 -2.60
CA ASN A 424 6.68 22.63 -2.84
C ASN A 424 6.16 22.49 -4.29
N GLU A 425 6.66 21.50 -5.01
CA GLU A 425 6.37 21.31 -6.44
C GLU A 425 5.39 20.17 -6.65
N TRP A 426 4.23 20.50 -7.17
CA TRP A 426 3.27 19.55 -7.68
C TRP A 426 3.61 19.21 -9.12
N THR A 427 3.46 17.93 -9.46
CA THR A 427 3.70 17.38 -10.78
C THR A 427 2.39 16.79 -11.29
N PRO A 428 1.89 17.23 -12.45
CA PRO A 428 0.73 16.60 -13.07
C PRO A 428 1.08 15.21 -13.59
N VAL A 429 0.25 14.23 -13.27
CA VAL A 429 0.45 12.83 -13.67
C VAL A 429 -0.81 12.28 -14.34
N GLN A 430 -0.60 11.47 -15.39
CA GLN A 430 -1.62 10.58 -15.92
C GLN A 430 -1.40 9.19 -15.31
N LEU A 431 -2.34 8.79 -14.44
CA LEU A 431 -2.32 7.55 -13.67
C LEU A 431 -2.77 6.36 -14.53
N TYR A 432 -3.82 6.53 -15.34
CA TYR A 432 -4.46 5.45 -16.11
C TYR A 432 -4.77 5.89 -17.54
N SER A 433 -5.23 4.95 -18.37
CA SER A 433 -5.74 5.28 -19.69
C SER A 433 -6.92 6.25 -19.55
N ALA A 434 -6.90 7.34 -20.33
CA ALA A 434 -8.00 8.30 -20.37
C ALA A 434 -9.06 7.94 -21.42
N GLN A 435 -8.76 6.99 -22.32
CA GLN A 435 -9.74 6.46 -23.25
C GLN A 435 -10.70 5.46 -22.59
N PRO A 436 -11.99 5.44 -22.98
CA PRO A 436 -12.89 4.38 -22.57
C PRO A 436 -12.31 3.03 -23.04
N PRO A 437 -12.44 1.94 -22.25
CA PRO A 437 -11.98 0.63 -22.66
C PRO A 437 -12.59 0.29 -24.01
N SER A 438 -11.78 -0.18 -24.95
CA SER A 438 -12.29 -0.56 -26.27
C SER A 438 -13.34 -1.66 -26.11
N TYR A 439 -14.35 -1.69 -26.99
CA TYR A 439 -15.39 -2.73 -26.98
C TYR A 439 -14.82 -4.16 -26.99
N GLU A 440 -13.60 -4.36 -27.50
CA GLU A 440 -12.87 -5.64 -27.47
C GLU A 440 -12.42 -6.05 -26.06
N GLN A 441 -12.10 -5.10 -25.18
CA GLN A 441 -11.76 -5.37 -23.78
C GLN A 441 -13.00 -5.75 -22.96
N VAL A 442 -14.17 -5.21 -23.30
CA VAL A 442 -15.46 -5.57 -22.68
C VAL A 442 -15.94 -6.94 -23.15
N GLY A 443 -15.75 -7.26 -24.45
CA GLY A 443 -16.09 -8.58 -25.00
C GLY A 443 -15.26 -9.74 -24.42
N ALA A 444 -14.03 -9.49 -23.97
CA ALA A 444 -13.21 -10.49 -23.29
C ALA A 444 -13.65 -10.76 -21.83
N LEU A 445 -14.36 -9.81 -21.21
CA LEU A 445 -14.93 -9.91 -19.86
C LEU A 445 -16.31 -10.58 -19.85
N GLU A 446 -17.08 -10.50 -20.94
CA GLU A 446 -18.39 -11.18 -21.07
C GLU A 446 -18.29 -12.61 -21.61
N ALA A 447 -17.12 -13.02 -22.12
CA ALA A 447 -16.90 -14.33 -22.73
C ALA A 447 -16.09 -15.32 -21.87
N ARG A 448 -15.83 -15.03 -20.58
CA ARG A 448 -15.05 -15.91 -19.68
C ARG A 448 -15.71 -16.17 -18.34
#